data_AF-A0A5C8RSH0-F1
#
_entry.id   AF-A0A5C8RSH0-F1
#
_cell.length_a   1.000
_cell.length_b   1.000
_cell.length_c   1.000
_cell.angle_alpha   90.00
_cell.angle_beta   90.00
_cell.angle_gamma   90.00
#
_symmetry.space_group_name_H-M   'P 1'
#
loop_
_entity.id
_entity.type
_entity.pdbx_description
1 polymer ?
#
loop_
_entity_poly.entity_id
_entity_poly.type
_entity_poly.pdbx_seq_one_letter_code
_entity_poly.pdbx_strand_id
1 'polypeptide(L)'
;MDVLLKGVAGGLVTMAIVLASRRGNVLPGILPLAPTFAIIALLAVGAKGEAGAFRETCLAGFRTIPAYLVFLAVAWWFGGSFDYRLALLGGLCAWLVVALALFLGPRWL
;
A
#
# COMPACT_ATOMS: atom_id res chain seq x y z
N MET A 1 9.50 -22.61 2.82
CA MET A 1 9.73 -22.51 1.36
C MET A 1 8.68 -21.64 0.66
N ASP A 2 7.38 -21.84 0.91
CA ASP A 2 6.30 -21.05 0.30
C ASP A 2 6.40 -19.53 0.56
N VAL A 3 6.69 -19.13 1.80
CA VAL A 3 6.86 -17.72 2.19
C VAL A 3 8.09 -17.08 1.52
N LEU A 4 9.19 -17.82 1.40
CA LEU A 4 10.43 -17.33 0.79
C LEU A 4 10.23 -17.06 -0.71
N LEU A 5 9.56 -17.96 -1.42
CA LEU A 5 9.26 -17.81 -2.84
C LEU A 5 8.36 -16.60 -3.11
N LYS A 6 7.33 -16.42 -2.27
CA LYS A 6 6.42 -15.26 -2.33
C LYS A 6 7.16 -13.94 -2.06
N GLY A 7 8.10 -13.95 -1.11
CA GLY A 7 8.96 -12.80 -0.82
C GLY A 7 9.89 -12.44 -1.97
N VAL A 8 10.55 -13.43 -2.59
CA VAL A 8 11.43 -13.21 -3.75
C VAL A 8 10.64 -12.71 -4.96
N ALA A 9 9.46 -13.27 -5.23
CA ALA A 9 8.58 -12.80 -6.31
C ALA A 9 8.15 -11.34 -6.11
N GLY A 10 7.72 -10.97 -4.90
CA GLY A 10 7.38 -9.58 -4.57
C GLY A 10 8.57 -8.62 -4.72
N GLY A 11 9.76 -9.05 -4.30
CA GLY A 11 11.00 -8.29 -4.47
C GLY A 11 11.37 -8.08 -5.95
N LEU A 12 11.24 -9.12 -6.79
CA LEU A 12 11.49 -9.04 -8.24
C LEU A 12 10.51 -8.12 -8.95
N VAL A 13 9.22 -8.16 -8.58
CA VAL A 13 8.20 -7.23 -9.11
C VAL A 13 8.53 -5.79 -8.72
N THR A 14 8.93 -5.57 -7.47
CA THR A 14 9.35 -4.24 -6.99
C THR A 14 10.58 -3.72 -7.75
N MET A 15 11.56 -4.59 -8.00
CA MET A 15 12.75 -4.26 -8.79
C MET A 15 12.38 -3.91 -10.24
N ALA A 16 11.52 -4.69 -10.88
CA ALA A 16 11.06 -4.44 -12.25
C ALA A 16 10.32 -3.10 -12.36
N ILE A 17 9.51 -2.78 -11.36
CA ILE A 17 8.82 -1.50 -11.21
C ILE A 17 9.80 -0.32 -11.17
N VAL A 18 10.84 -0.42 -10.33
CA VAL A 18 11.86 0.64 -10.18
C VAL A 18 12.70 0.81 -11.44
N LEU A 19 13.00 -0.29 -12.13
CA LEU A 19 13.71 -0.25 -13.41
C LEU A 19 12.84 0.39 -14.51
N ALA A 20 11.55 0.06 -14.54
CA ALA A 20 10.60 0.66 -15.48
C ALA A 20 10.35 2.15 -15.21
N SER A 21 10.31 2.57 -13.94
CA SER A 21 10.16 3.98 -13.55
C SER A 21 11.37 4.86 -13.87
N ARG A 22 12.52 4.28 -14.28
CA ARG A 22 13.69 5.06 -14.72
C ARG A 22 13.55 5.65 -16.14
N ARG A 23 12.51 5.26 -16.89
CA ARG A 23 12.27 5.71 -18.28
C ARG A 23 11.19 6.79 -18.44
N GLY A 24 10.60 7.31 -17.36
CA GLY A 24 9.61 8.39 -17.43
C GLY A 24 9.14 8.91 -16.06
N ASN A 25 8.44 10.06 -16.05
CA ASN A 25 7.97 10.75 -14.82
C ASN A 25 6.71 10.14 -14.19
N VAL A 26 6.18 9.05 -14.74
CA VAL A 26 5.06 8.31 -14.17
C VAL A 26 5.64 7.06 -13.54
N LEU A 27 5.40 6.82 -12.25
CA LEU A 27 5.70 5.54 -11.61
C LEU A 27 4.64 4.51 -12.08
N PRO A 28 4.91 3.63 -13.06
CA PRO A 28 4.02 2.50 -13.35
C PRO A 28 3.92 1.52 -12.16
N GLY A 29 4.65 1.76 -11.07
CA GLY A 29 4.76 0.93 -9.88
C GLY A 29 3.73 1.12 -8.78
N ILE A 30 3.09 2.28 -8.73
CA ILE A 30 2.04 2.55 -7.74
C ILE A 30 0.82 1.65 -8.01
N LEU A 31 0.52 1.38 -9.28
CA LEU A 31 -0.64 0.59 -9.70
C LEU A 31 -0.53 -0.93 -9.46
N PRO A 32 0.60 -1.63 -9.68
CA PRO A 32 0.66 -3.09 -9.60
C PRO A 32 0.88 -3.64 -8.18
N LEU A 33 1.51 -2.87 -7.28
CA LEU A 33 1.77 -3.30 -5.89
C LEU A 33 0.47 -3.37 -5.07
N ALA A 34 -0.48 -2.45 -5.30
CA ALA A 34 -1.75 -2.42 -4.61
C ALA A 34 -2.60 -3.70 -4.81
N PRO A 35 -2.85 -4.20 -6.03
CA PRO A 35 -3.61 -5.42 -6.24
C PRO A 35 -2.83 -6.68 -5.85
N THR A 36 -1.50 -6.74 -6.01
CA THR A 36 -0.74 -7.97 -5.69
C THR A 36 -0.72 -8.27 -4.19
N PHE A 37 -0.47 -7.29 -3.32
CA PHE A 37 -0.56 -7.52 -1.87
C PHE A 37 -1.99 -7.82 -1.41
N ALA A 38 -2.99 -7.14 -2.00
CA ALA A 38 -4.39 -7.43 -1.73
C ALA A 38 -4.77 -8.88 -2.13
N ILE A 39 -4.32 -9.35 -3.29
CA ILE A 39 -4.55 -10.73 -3.75
C ILE A 39 -3.96 -11.74 -2.77
N ILE A 40 -2.74 -11.54 -2.26
CA ILE A 40 -2.13 -12.46 -1.28
C ILE A 40 -2.97 -12.53 -0.01
N ALA A 41 -3.41 -11.39 0.53
CA ALA A 41 -4.24 -11.34 1.73
C ALA A 41 -5.62 -11.98 1.49
N LEU A 42 -6.25 -11.70 0.35
CA LEU A 42 -7.55 -12.24 -0.01
C LEU A 42 -7.51 -13.75 -0.29
N LEU A 43 -6.44 -14.26 -0.90
CA LEU A 43 -6.23 -15.70 -1.07
C LEU A 43 -5.97 -16.38 0.28
N ALA A 44 -5.19 -15.77 1.16
CA ALA A 44 -4.92 -16.34 2.49
C ALA A 44 -6.18 -16.43 3.36
N VAL A 45 -7.08 -15.45 3.27
CA VAL A 45 -8.36 -15.47 3.98
C VAL A 45 -9.38 -16.36 3.27
N GLY A 46 -9.46 -16.28 1.93
CA GLY A 46 -10.37 -17.08 1.12
C GLY A 46 -10.10 -18.58 1.21
N ALA A 47 -8.83 -19.00 1.35
CA ALA A 47 -8.45 -20.40 1.54
C ALA A 47 -9.01 -21.03 2.82
N LYS A 48 -9.47 -20.22 3.79
CA LYS A 48 -10.12 -20.70 5.02
C LYS A 48 -11.60 -21.06 4.81
N GLY A 49 -12.17 -20.81 3.63
CA GLY A 49 -13.53 -21.18 3.27
C GLY A 49 -14.63 -20.28 3.87
N GLU A 50 -14.27 -19.20 4.56
CA GLU A 50 -15.22 -18.32 5.24
C GLU A 50 -15.54 -17.08 4.38
N ALA A 51 -16.72 -17.08 3.76
CA ALA A 51 -17.15 -15.97 2.89
C ALA A 51 -17.31 -14.63 3.64
N GLY A 52 -17.65 -14.67 4.93
CA GLY A 52 -17.74 -13.49 5.80
C GLY A 52 -16.39 -12.79 5.93
N ALA A 53 -15.38 -13.53 6.42
CA ALA A 53 -14.02 -13.04 6.58
C ALA A 53 -13.40 -12.50 5.27
N PHE A 54 -13.69 -13.13 4.13
CA PHE A 54 -13.23 -12.64 2.82
C PHE A 54 -13.80 -11.25 2.51
N ARG A 55 -15.12 -11.06 2.69
CA ARG A 55 -15.80 -9.77 2.44
C ARG A 55 -15.32 -8.69 3.41
N GLU A 56 -15.10 -9.05 4.68
CA GLU A 56 -14.51 -8.13 5.66
C GLU A 56 -13.10 -7.71 5.26
N THR A 57 -12.29 -8.63 4.74
CA THR A 57 -10.94 -8.32 4.26
C THR A 57 -10.97 -7.37 3.06
N CYS A 58 -11.91 -7.57 2.11
CA CYS A 58 -12.14 -6.60 1.03
C CYS A 58 -12.50 -5.22 1.56
N LEU A 59 -13.42 -5.14 2.53
CA LEU A 59 -13.85 -3.88 3.12
C LEU A 59 -12.72 -3.20 3.91
N ALA A 60 -11.91 -3.97 4.63
CA ALA A 60 -10.73 -3.46 5.31
C ALA A 60 -9.74 -2.87 4.31
N GLY A 61 -9.49 -3.56 3.20
CA GLY A 61 -8.69 -3.05 2.07
C GLY A 61 -9.21 -1.71 1.57
N PHE A 62 -10.51 -1.61 1.27
CA PHE A 62 -11.15 -0.37 0.82
C PHE A 62 -10.97 0.78 1.82
N ARG A 63 -11.15 0.51 3.12
CA ARG A 63 -10.99 1.51 4.20
C ARG A 63 -9.58 2.09 4.30
N THR A 64 -8.55 1.42 3.75
CA THR A 64 -7.16 1.92 3.77
C THR A 64 -6.83 2.88 2.61
N ILE A 65 -7.68 2.96 1.57
CA ILE A 65 -7.48 3.83 0.41
C ILE A 65 -7.29 5.31 0.81
N PRO A 66 -8.07 5.90 1.73
CA PRO A 66 -7.87 7.29 2.16
C PRO A 66 -6.46 7.56 2.72
N ALA A 67 -5.88 6.63 3.49
CA ALA A 67 -4.52 6.78 4.00
C ALA A 67 -3.50 6.86 2.86
N TYR A 68 -3.70 6.06 1.81
CA TYR A 68 -2.86 6.09 0.61
C TYR A 68 -3.01 7.40 -0.19
N LEU A 69 -4.22 7.94 -0.30
CA LEU A 69 -4.44 9.23 -0.95
C LEU A 69 -3.75 10.36 -0.19
N VAL A 70 -3.77 10.33 1.15
CA VAL A 70 -3.08 11.30 1.99
C VAL A 70 -1.56 11.20 1.83
N PHE A 71 -1.00 9.98 1.79
CA PHE A 71 0.42 9.77 1.47
C PHE A 71 0.82 10.50 0.19
N LEU A 72 0.09 10.25 -0.91
CA LEU A 72 0.38 10.83 -2.21
C LEU A 72 0.23 12.35 -2.21
N ALA A 73 -0.82 12.88 -1.57
CA ALA A 73 -1.06 14.31 -1.48
C ALA A 73 0.10 15.03 -0.76
N VAL A 74 0.55 14.49 0.38
CA VAL A 74 1.65 15.08 1.15
C VAL A 74 2.99 14.93 0.43
N ALA A 75 3.28 13.76 -0.15
CA ALA A 75 4.50 13.55 -0.91
C ALA A 75 4.57 14.45 -2.16
N TRP A 76 3.45 14.65 -2.86
CA TRP A 76 3.35 15.59 -3.98
C TRP A 76 3.59 17.03 -3.53
N TRP A 77 2.94 17.46 -2.45
CA TRP A 77 3.09 18.80 -1.89
C TRP A 77 4.54 19.09 -1.47
N PHE A 78 5.15 18.17 -0.71
CA PHE A 78 6.53 18.33 -0.25
C PHE A 78 7.56 18.16 -1.37
N GLY A 79 7.26 17.36 -2.40
CA GLY A 79 8.15 17.17 -3.55
C GLY A 79 8.42 18.45 -4.34
N GLY A 80 7.56 19.47 -4.23
CA GLY A 80 7.77 20.79 -4.84
C GLY A 80 8.63 21.75 -4.01
N SER A 81 8.90 21.45 -2.73
CA SER A 81 9.55 22.39 -1.80
C SER A 81 10.74 21.80 -1.03
N PHE A 82 10.86 20.48 -0.93
CA PHE A 82 11.89 19.78 -0.18
C PHE A 82 12.60 18.72 -1.04
N ASP A 83 13.72 18.20 -0.52
CA ASP A 83 14.35 17.00 -1.09
C ASP A 83 13.38 15.81 -1.09
N TYR A 84 13.48 14.96 -2.13
CA TYR A 84 12.58 13.82 -2.32
C TYR A 84 12.52 12.87 -1.12
N ARG A 85 13.61 12.75 -0.33
CA ARG A 85 13.66 11.92 0.87
C ARG A 85 12.77 12.49 1.98
N LEU A 86 12.77 13.80 2.15
CA LEU A 86 11.92 14.50 3.11
C LEU A 86 10.46 14.48 2.68
N ALA A 87 10.19 14.59 1.39
CA ALA A 87 8.85 14.44 0.83
C ALA A 87 8.27 13.04 1.10
N LEU A 88 9.06 12.00 0.91
CA LEU A 88 8.67 10.61 1.22
C LEU A 88 8.46 10.39 2.73
N LEU A 89 9.34 10.91 3.58
CA LEU A 89 9.19 10.83 5.03
C LEU A 89 7.92 11.54 5.52
N GLY A 90 7.66 12.75 5.02
CA GLY A 90 6.44 13.50 5.34
C GLY A 90 5.18 12.76 4.91
N GLY A 91 5.17 12.23 3.69
CA GLY A 91 4.09 11.38 3.19
C GLY A 91 3.88 10.15 4.08
N LEU A 92 4.95 9.46 4.46
CA LEU A 92 4.89 8.26 5.31
C LEU A 92 4.35 8.58 6.72
N CYS A 93 4.76 9.68 7.32
CA CYS A 93 4.23 10.14 8.60
C CYS A 93 2.73 10.44 8.52
N ALA A 94 2.29 11.16 7.48
CA ALA A 94 0.88 11.47 7.27
C ALA A 94 0.03 10.21 7.02
N TRP A 95 0.55 9.28 6.22
CA TRP A 95 -0.05 7.96 6.03
C TRP A 95 -0.24 7.23 7.35
N LEU A 96 0.80 7.18 8.20
CA LEU A 96 0.77 6.48 9.47
C LEU A 96 -0.29 7.08 10.40
N VAL A 97 -0.37 8.41 10.49
CA VAL A 97 -1.38 9.10 11.30
C VAL A 97 -2.80 8.73 10.85
N VAL A 98 -3.06 8.77 9.54
CA VAL A 98 -4.39 8.45 9.00
C VAL A 98 -4.72 6.97 9.14
N ALA A 99 -3.76 6.07 8.88
CA ALA A 99 -3.93 4.64 9.10
C ALA A 99 -4.26 4.35 10.57
N LEU A 100 -3.48 4.92 11.50
CA LEU A 100 -3.74 4.80 12.94
C LEU A 100 -5.12 5.33 13.31
N ALA A 101 -5.54 6.48 12.78
CA ALA A 101 -6.89 7.01 13.01
C ALA A 101 -7.99 6.07 12.48
N LEU A 102 -7.82 5.47 11.31
CA LEU A 102 -8.79 4.53 10.71
C LEU A 102 -8.90 3.21 11.50
N PHE A 103 -7.80 2.71 12.07
CA PHE A 103 -7.80 1.47 12.83
C PHE A 103 -8.07 1.66 14.34
N LEU A 104 -7.67 2.78 14.94
CA LEU A 104 -7.86 3.09 16.37
C LEU A 104 -9.12 3.92 16.64
N GLY A 105 -9.56 4.75 15.70
CA GLY A 105 -10.77 5.57 15.81
C GLY A 105 -12.08 4.79 16.05
N PRO A 106 -12.29 3.59 15.46
CA PRO A 106 -13.49 2.78 15.73
C PRO A 106 -13.60 2.26 17.17
N ARG A 107 -12.58 2.47 18.01
CA ARG A 107 -12.59 2.08 19.43
C ARG A 107 -13.24 3.13 20.33
N TRP A 108 -13.54 4.32 19.79
CA TRP A 108 -13.96 5.52 20.53
C TRP A 108 -15.29 6.13 20.02
N LEU A 109 -15.97 5.48 19.08
CA LEU A 109 -17.30 5.83 18.56
C LEU A 109 -18.24 4.64 18.76
#